data_AF-W7DZT4-F1
#
_entry.id   AF-W7DZT4-F1
#
_cell.length_a   1.000
_cell.length_b   1.000
_cell.length_c   1.000
_cell.angle_alpha   90.00
_cell.angle_beta   90.00
_cell.angle_gamma   90.00
#
_symmetry.space_group_name_H-M   'P 1'
#
loop_
_entity.id
_entity.type
_entity.pdbx_description
1 polymer ?
#
loop_
_entity_poly.entity_id
_entity_poly.type
_entity_poly.pdbx_seq_one_letter_code
_entity_poly.pdbx_strand_id
1 'polypeptide(L)'
;MSSCGNTPDEARALGCRFESHNFAWTPPDCYDEALNAKWDSKHWGYSRNPEGTKMIPRDEVLQGNLKWAYVTLNQHMSHCVLIWQKYQRAVMFNRPADNWTTSFAHTYHCGQLMVQWNLNHSEYNSILYTK
;
A
#
# COMPACT_ATOMS: atom_id res chain seq x y z
N MET A 1 9.44 17.13 5.01
CA MET A 1 8.31 16.54 4.27
C MET A 1 7.03 17.12 4.83
N SER A 2 6.15 17.61 3.95
CA SER A 2 4.86 18.16 4.34
C SER A 2 3.96 17.05 4.88
N SER A 3 3.32 17.27 6.02
CA SER A 3 2.35 16.32 6.62
C SER A 3 0.99 16.47 5.94
N CYS A 4 0.17 15.42 5.94
CA CYS A 4 -1.24 15.46 5.50
C CYS A 4 -2.23 15.72 6.64
N GLY A 5 -1.75 16.17 7.80
CA GLY A 5 -2.58 16.32 8.99
C GLY A 5 -2.99 14.97 9.58
N ASN A 6 -3.99 15.00 10.45
CA ASN A 6 -4.51 13.86 11.19
C ASN A 6 -5.95 13.48 10.80
N THR A 7 -6.59 14.27 9.93
CA THR A 7 -7.95 14.01 9.46
C THR A 7 -8.05 14.06 7.93
N PRO A 8 -9.02 13.37 7.32
CA PRO A 8 -9.27 13.47 5.88
C PRO A 8 -9.55 14.90 5.40
N ASP A 9 -10.20 15.73 6.23
CA ASP A 9 -10.48 17.14 5.90
C ASP A 9 -9.22 18.00 5.90
N GLU A 10 -8.34 17.82 6.89
CA GLU A 10 -7.01 18.45 6.89
C GLU A 10 -6.19 18.01 5.68
N ALA A 11 -6.18 16.72 5.37
CA ALA A 11 -5.45 16.19 4.23
C ALA A 11 -5.92 16.82 2.91
N ARG A 12 -7.25 16.92 2.71
CA ARG A 12 -7.84 17.61 1.56
C ARG A 12 -7.46 19.10 1.53
N ALA A 13 -7.54 19.79 2.66
CA ALA A 13 -7.18 21.20 2.76
C ALA A 13 -5.69 21.46 2.45
N LEU A 14 -4.82 20.49 2.74
CA LEU A 14 -3.39 20.51 2.43
C LEU A 14 -3.06 20.00 1.02
N GLY A 15 -4.08 19.66 0.21
CA GLY A 15 -3.90 19.15 -1.15
C GLY A 15 -3.38 17.72 -1.24
N CYS A 16 -3.33 16.99 -0.13
CA CYS A 16 -2.94 15.58 -0.13
C CYS A 16 -3.92 14.73 -0.93
N ARG A 17 -3.41 13.60 -1.42
CA ARG A 17 -4.16 12.67 -2.25
C ARG A 17 -4.33 11.35 -1.53
N PHE A 18 -5.54 10.82 -1.55
CA PHE A 18 -5.82 9.51 -0.98
C PHE A 18 -5.34 8.40 -1.94
N GLU A 19 -4.55 7.48 -1.41
CA GLU A 19 -4.07 6.29 -2.11
C GLU A 19 -4.83 5.07 -1.59
N SER A 20 -5.80 4.55 -2.36
CA SER A 20 -6.61 3.40 -1.92
C SER A 20 -5.77 2.14 -1.74
N HIS A 21 -4.68 2.02 -2.50
CA HIS A 21 -3.72 0.93 -2.37
C HIS A 21 -2.94 1.00 -1.06
N ASN A 22 -2.58 2.19 -0.59
CA ASN A 22 -1.83 2.39 0.65
C ASN A 22 -2.74 2.61 1.87
N PHE A 23 -4.05 2.80 1.59
CA PHE A 23 -5.08 3.20 2.55
C PHE A 23 -4.67 4.42 3.39
N ALA A 24 -4.02 5.40 2.73
CA ALA A 24 -3.39 6.54 3.39
C ALA A 24 -3.50 7.83 2.56
N TRP A 25 -3.46 8.97 3.25
CA TRP A 25 -3.33 10.30 2.64
C TRP A 25 -1.86 10.62 2.42
N THR A 26 -1.50 10.95 1.18
CA THR A 26 -0.10 11.14 0.75
C THR A 26 0.11 12.56 0.22
N PRO A 27 1.22 13.24 0.59
CA PRO A 27 1.56 14.54 0.03
C PRO A 27 1.70 14.47 -1.50
N PRO A 28 1.32 15.51 -2.25
CA PRO A 28 1.37 15.49 -3.72
C PRO A 28 2.72 15.04 -4.29
N ASP A 29 3.82 15.52 -3.72
CA ASP A 29 5.17 15.19 -4.18
C ASP A 29 5.57 13.73 -3.93
N CYS A 30 4.90 13.05 -2.99
CA CYS A 30 5.14 11.65 -2.63
C CYS A 30 4.17 10.69 -3.35
N TYR A 31 3.17 11.21 -4.05
CA TYR A 31 2.13 10.42 -4.70
C TYR A 31 2.66 9.74 -5.97
N ASP A 32 2.50 8.42 -6.08
CA ASP A 32 2.94 7.67 -7.26
C ASP A 32 1.78 7.33 -8.20
N GLU A 33 1.56 8.19 -9.19
CA GLU A 33 0.50 8.04 -10.20
C GLU A 33 0.48 6.68 -10.89
N ALA A 34 1.65 6.14 -11.23
CA ALA A 34 1.74 4.90 -11.97
C ALA A 34 1.32 3.70 -11.12
N LEU A 35 1.74 3.67 -9.84
CA LEU A 35 1.33 2.61 -8.92
C LEU A 35 -0.14 2.74 -8.54
N ASN A 36 -0.63 3.97 -8.32
CA ASN A 36 -2.04 4.17 -8.02
C ASN A 36 -2.94 3.77 -9.20
N ALA A 37 -2.60 4.18 -10.43
CA ALA A 37 -3.33 3.76 -11.63
C ALA A 37 -3.32 2.23 -11.83
N LYS A 38 -2.19 1.58 -11.55
CA LYS A 38 -2.09 0.11 -11.57
C LYS A 38 -3.05 -0.54 -10.58
N TRP A 39 -3.17 -0.01 -9.36
CA TRP A 39 -4.12 -0.50 -8.38
C TRP A 39 -5.58 -0.25 -8.79
N ASP A 40 -5.89 0.98 -9.23
CA ASP A 40 -7.23 1.38 -9.63
C ASP A 40 -7.74 0.65 -10.89
N SER A 41 -6.85 0.07 -11.69
CA SER A 41 -7.21 -0.82 -12.81
C SER A 41 -7.80 -2.17 -12.38
N LYS A 42 -7.81 -2.48 -11.07
CA LYS A 42 -8.29 -3.75 -10.52
C LYS A 42 -9.61 -3.55 -9.77
N HIS A 43 -10.38 -4.63 -9.68
CA HIS A 43 -11.64 -4.67 -8.97
C HIS A 43 -11.43 -5.16 -7.53
N TRP A 44 -10.96 -4.27 -6.66
CA TRP A 44 -10.77 -4.57 -5.24
C TRP A 44 -12.07 -4.48 -4.45
N GLY A 45 -12.28 -5.43 -3.53
CA GLY A 45 -13.41 -5.44 -2.62
C GLY A 45 -12.97 -5.02 -1.21
N TYR A 46 -13.70 -4.10 -0.60
CA TYR A 46 -13.48 -3.65 0.77
C TYR A 46 -14.73 -4.01 1.59
N SER A 47 -14.56 -4.50 2.81
CA SER A 47 -15.67 -4.95 3.65
C SER A 47 -15.60 -4.33 5.05
N ARG A 48 -16.77 -4.11 5.67
CA ARG A 48 -16.88 -3.69 7.09
C ARG A 48 -16.76 -4.85 8.07
N ASN A 49 -16.80 -6.08 7.59
CA ASN A 49 -16.68 -7.29 8.41
C ASN A 49 -15.76 -8.34 7.76
N PRO A 50 -15.13 -9.22 8.56
CA PRO A 50 -14.17 -10.20 8.05
C PRO A 50 -14.84 -11.27 7.16
N GLU A 51 -16.14 -11.49 7.27
CA GLU A 51 -16.87 -12.45 6.42
C GLU A 51 -17.09 -11.94 4.99
N GLY A 52 -16.80 -10.67 4.70
CA GLY A 52 -16.96 -10.11 3.35
C GLY A 52 -18.43 -9.92 2.92
N THR A 53 -19.37 -9.91 3.85
CA THR A 53 -20.81 -9.78 3.56
C THR A 53 -21.31 -8.34 3.62
N LYS A 54 -20.58 -7.44 4.28
CA LYS A 54 -20.88 -6.00 4.38
C LYS A 54 -19.93 -5.17 3.52
N MET A 55 -20.04 -5.34 2.20
CA MET A 55 -19.19 -4.66 1.23
C MET A 55 -19.34 -3.13 1.30
N ILE A 56 -18.23 -2.44 1.07
CA ILE A 56 -18.13 -0.98 1.02
C ILE A 56 -18.11 -0.58 -0.47
N PRO A 57 -19.01 0.31 -0.92
CA PRO A 57 -18.96 0.88 -2.25
C PRO A 57 -17.60 1.51 -2.58
N ARG A 58 -17.13 1.34 -3.82
CA ARG A 58 -15.80 1.82 -4.24
C ARG A 58 -15.67 3.35 -4.10
N ASP A 59 -16.72 4.08 -4.45
CA ASP A 59 -16.79 5.54 -4.30
C ASP A 59 -16.65 5.96 -2.82
N GLU A 60 -17.25 5.24 -1.88
CA GLU A 60 -17.05 5.49 -0.44
C GLU A 60 -15.61 5.25 -0.01
N VAL A 61 -14.95 4.19 -0.51
CA VAL A 61 -13.53 3.94 -0.23
C VAL A 61 -12.66 5.07 -0.74
N LEU A 62 -12.90 5.52 -1.97
CA LEU A 62 -12.12 6.58 -2.62
C LEU A 62 -12.30 7.96 -1.99
N GLN A 63 -13.33 8.17 -1.17
CA GLN A 63 -13.45 9.40 -0.36
C GLN A 63 -12.38 9.49 0.74
N GLY A 64 -11.73 8.37 1.12
CA GLY A 64 -10.65 8.37 2.11
C GLY A 64 -11.11 8.71 3.54
N ASN A 65 -12.41 8.58 3.83
CA ASN A 65 -13.00 8.86 5.14
C ASN A 65 -13.01 7.64 6.08
N LEU A 66 -12.69 6.45 5.56
CA LEU A 66 -12.68 5.20 6.31
C LEU A 66 -11.41 5.08 7.16
N LYS A 67 -11.56 4.69 8.44
CA LYS A 67 -10.42 4.40 9.32
C LYS A 67 -9.79 3.03 9.08
N TRP A 68 -10.58 2.07 8.59
CA TRP A 68 -10.17 0.70 8.30
C TRP A 68 -11.16 0.02 7.35
N ALA A 69 -10.73 -1.05 6.70
CA ALA A 69 -11.56 -1.97 5.95
C ALA A 69 -10.94 -3.37 5.96
N TYR A 70 -11.77 -4.41 5.97
CA TYR A 70 -11.32 -5.77 5.70
C TYR A 70 -11.07 -5.94 4.21
N VAL A 71 -9.96 -6.61 3.88
CA VAL A 71 -9.51 -6.89 2.51
C VAL A 71 -9.16 -8.37 2.40
N THR A 72 -9.15 -8.89 1.17
CA THR A 72 -8.68 -10.26 0.91
C THR A 72 -7.17 -10.38 1.10
N LEU A 73 -6.67 -11.60 1.35
CA LEU A 73 -5.22 -11.86 1.46
C LEU A 73 -4.48 -11.42 0.18
N ASN A 74 -5.03 -11.72 -1.00
CA ASN A 74 -4.44 -11.30 -2.28
C ASN A 74 -4.28 -9.77 -2.37
N GLN A 75 -5.29 -9.02 -1.92
CA GLN A 75 -5.25 -7.57 -1.91
C GLN A 75 -4.20 -7.04 -0.92
N HIS A 76 -4.09 -7.65 0.27
CA HIS A 76 -3.07 -7.29 1.26
C HIS A 76 -1.65 -7.58 0.72
N MET A 77 -1.42 -8.76 0.15
CA MET A 77 -0.14 -9.11 -0.50
C MET A 77 0.22 -8.13 -1.61
N SER A 78 -0.77 -7.74 -2.42
CA SER A 78 -0.58 -6.76 -3.50
C SER A 78 -0.20 -5.38 -2.96
N HIS A 79 -0.83 -4.93 -1.87
CA HIS A 79 -0.46 -3.71 -1.14
C HIS A 79 0.99 -3.74 -0.67
N CYS A 80 1.41 -4.82 -0.01
CA CYS A 80 2.78 -5.00 0.49
C CYS A 80 3.83 -4.84 -0.62
N VAL A 81 3.62 -5.50 -1.77
CA VAL A 81 4.54 -5.41 -2.91
C VAL A 81 4.53 -4.01 -3.53
N LEU A 82 3.38 -3.34 -3.60
CA LEU A 82 3.30 -1.98 -4.15
C LEU A 82 4.02 -0.95 -3.26
N ILE A 83 4.00 -1.09 -1.94
CA ILE A 83 4.75 -0.20 -1.04
C ILE A 83 6.26 -0.34 -1.26
N TRP A 84 6.76 -1.57 -1.41
CA TRP A 84 8.17 -1.79 -1.75
C TRP A 84 8.54 -1.18 -3.10
N GLN A 85 7.66 -1.32 -4.11
CA GLN A 85 7.84 -0.67 -5.41
C GLN A 85 7.85 0.86 -5.27
N LYS A 86 6.99 1.43 -4.44
CA LYS A 86 6.91 2.87 -4.18
C LYS A 86 8.20 3.39 -3.55
N TYR A 87 8.71 2.71 -2.53
CA TYR A 87 10.01 3.04 -1.92
C TYR A 87 11.15 2.98 -2.95
N GLN A 88 11.26 1.88 -3.71
CA GLN A 88 12.30 1.72 -4.73
C GLN A 88 12.22 2.82 -5.80
N ARG A 89 11.01 3.19 -6.23
CA ARG A 89 10.80 4.26 -7.22
C ARG A 89 11.15 5.63 -6.66
N ALA A 90 10.86 5.90 -5.39
CA ALA A 90 11.29 7.13 -4.74
C ALA A 90 12.81 7.27 -4.75
N VAL A 91 13.54 6.19 -4.45
CA VAL A 91 15.01 6.15 -4.53
C VAL A 91 15.50 6.32 -5.97
N MET A 92 14.98 5.53 -6.91
CA MET A 92 15.41 5.56 -8.32
C MET A 92 15.21 6.92 -8.98
N PHE A 93 14.12 7.62 -8.65
CA PHE A 93 13.80 8.92 -9.25
C PHE A 93 14.16 10.11 -8.36
N ASN A 94 14.87 9.89 -7.25
CA ASN A 94 15.21 10.91 -6.26
C ASN A 94 13.99 11.76 -5.84
N ARG A 95 12.86 11.10 -5.60
CA ARG A 95 11.60 11.71 -5.16
C ARG A 95 11.48 11.63 -3.64
N PRO A 96 10.78 12.58 -2.99
CA PRO A 96 10.41 12.40 -1.60
C PRO A 96 9.46 11.20 -1.45
N ALA A 97 9.55 10.53 -0.32
CA ALA A 97 8.65 9.44 0.08
C ALA A 97 7.96 9.80 1.40
N ASP A 98 6.69 9.46 1.56
CA ASP A 98 5.97 9.69 2.80
C ASP A 98 6.48 8.79 3.94
N ASN A 99 6.19 9.17 5.18
CA ASN A 99 6.66 8.45 6.38
C ASN A 99 6.17 7.00 6.45
N TRP A 100 5.04 6.70 5.82
CA TRP A 100 4.42 5.38 5.81
C TRP A 100 5.14 4.44 4.83
N THR A 101 5.51 4.95 3.66
CA THR A 101 6.34 4.26 2.65
C THR A 101 7.76 4.04 3.15
N THR A 102 8.34 4.98 3.90
CA THR A 102 9.71 4.85 4.43
C THR A 102 9.77 4.14 5.79
N SER A 103 8.63 3.74 6.37
CA SER A 103 8.59 3.09 7.67
C SER A 103 9.20 1.69 7.60
N PHE A 104 10.31 1.49 8.31
CA PHE A 104 10.93 0.17 8.42
C PHE A 104 10.01 -0.84 9.09
N ALA A 105 9.29 -0.44 10.15
CA ALA A 105 8.34 -1.32 10.83
C ALA A 105 7.24 -1.82 9.88
N HIS A 106 6.75 -0.94 9.01
CA HIS A 106 5.75 -1.28 8.01
C HIS A 106 6.32 -2.20 6.90
N THR A 107 7.52 -1.88 6.41
CA THR A 107 8.25 -2.73 5.45
C THR A 107 8.51 -4.12 6.02
N TYR A 108 8.89 -4.21 7.30
CA TYR A 108 9.13 -5.47 8.01
C TYR A 108 7.85 -6.30 8.10
N HIS A 109 6.72 -5.69 8.49
CA HIS A 109 5.40 -6.35 8.50
C HIS A 109 5.05 -6.93 7.12
N CYS A 110 5.20 -6.12 6.06
CA CYS A 110 4.99 -6.57 4.68
C CYS A 110 5.89 -7.76 4.32
N GLY A 111 7.14 -7.73 4.76
CA GLY A 111 8.11 -8.80 4.55
C GLY A 111 7.71 -10.11 5.22
N GLN A 112 7.11 -10.07 6.40
CA GLN A 112 6.67 -11.28 7.12
C GLN A 112 5.62 -12.09 6.34
N LEU A 113 4.84 -11.45 5.46
CA LEU A 113 3.89 -12.16 4.60
C LEU A 113 4.56 -12.89 3.42
N MET A 114 5.77 -12.49 3.04
CA MET A 114 6.52 -13.09 1.93
C MET A 114 7.59 -14.07 2.40
N VAL A 115 8.17 -13.85 3.58
CA VAL A 115 9.22 -14.72 4.09
C VAL A 115 8.62 -16.03 4.61
N GLN A 116 8.96 -17.12 3.95
CA GLN A 116 8.53 -18.46 4.32
C GLN A 116 9.69 -19.22 5.00
N TRP A 117 9.89 -18.97 6.29
CA TRP A 117 10.98 -19.58 7.07
C TRP A 117 10.94 -21.12 7.10
N ASN A 118 9.76 -21.71 6.89
CA ASN A 118 9.52 -23.16 6.97
C ASN A 118 9.58 -23.86 5.60
N LEU A 119 10.04 -23.19 4.53
CA LEU A 119 10.29 -23.88 3.26
C LEU A 119 11.38 -24.95 3.42
N ASN A 120 11.33 -26.01 2.60
CA ASN A 120 12.33 -27.08 2.64
C ASN A 120 13.72 -26.53 2.25
N HIS A 121 14.65 -26.44 3.21
CA HIS A 121 16.00 -25.90 2.98
C HIS A 121 16.91 -26.85 2.19
N SER A 122 16.49 -28.09 1.92
CA SER A 122 17.28 -29.09 1.18
C SER A 122 17.01 -29.08 -0.33
N GLU A 123 16.02 -28.33 -0.79
CA GLU A 123 15.65 -28.27 -2.22
C GLU A 123 16.35 -27.09 -2.92
N TYR A 124 17.19 -27.41 -3.92
CA TYR A 124 17.86 -26.43 -4.77
C TYR A 124 17.07 -26.18 -6.07
N ASN A 125 15.81 -25.78 -5.95
CA ASN A 125 14.87 -25.60 -7.07
C ASN A 125 14.67 -24.12 -7.48
N SER A 126 15.47 -23.20 -6.93
CA SER A 126 15.48 -21.78 -7.29
C SER A 126 16.89 -21.34 -7.66
N ILE A 127 17.00 -20.43 -8.64
CA ILE A 127 18.29 -19.93 -9.13
C ILE A 127 18.31 -18.41 -8.94
N LEU A 128 19.34 -17.92 -8.28
CA LEU A 128 19.69 -16.51 -8.27
C LEU A 128 20.87 -16.30 -9.22
N TYR A 129 20.74 -15.35 -10.12
CA TYR A 129 21.83 -14.94 -11.00
C TYR A 129 22.65 -13.86 -10.29
N THR A 130 23.97 -13.95 -10.42
CA THR A 130 24.86 -12.82 -10.12
C THR A 130 24.48 -11.66 -11.02
N LYS A 131 24.35 -10.47 -10.44
CA LYS A 131 24.06 -9.23 -11.17
C LYS A 131 25.27 -8.75 -11.95
#